data_AF-A0A193KZR9-F1
#
_entry.id   AF-A0A193KZR9-F1
#
_cell.length_a   1.000
_cell.length_b   1.000
_cell.length_c   1.000
_cell.angle_alpha   90.00
_cell.angle_beta   90.00
_cell.angle_gamma   90.00
#
_symmetry.space_group_name_H-M   'P 1'
#
loop_
_entity.id
_entity.type
_entity.pdbx_description
1 polymer ?
#
loop_
_entity_poly.entity_id
_entity_poly.type
_entity_poly.pdbx_seq_one_letter_code
_entity_poly.pdbx_strand_id
1 'polypeptide(L)'
;MSASTLERTARPRRSRTRSRTVNARPALALSTLKPHQYDLRPACASLVCPDCETWVPITGLGTKTTKVVPHDTGRAGKDAAARCRLGSNRLVTVDVTVKKWQERLEDGHAETGHRRKTTVLRKPKTAVAPAVSQIAAQKKQTAADDEHGDGRPMWLLREMKWASTESAVRDADTRRAQLPAGAAPLGAPSVPLKTLHPERPAS
;
A
#
# COMPACT_ATOMS: atom_id res chain seq x y z
N MET A 1 -11.26 38.31 21.77
CA MET A 1 -11.11 36.93 21.28
C MET A 1 -12.35 36.14 21.69
N SER A 2 -13.38 36.13 20.84
CA SER A 2 -14.65 35.43 21.14
C SER A 2 -14.73 34.16 20.29
N ALA A 3 -14.36 33.01 20.87
CA ALA A 3 -14.72 31.70 20.34
C ALA A 3 -16.11 31.35 20.91
N SER A 4 -17.15 31.33 20.07
CA SER A 4 -17.59 30.18 19.27
C SER A 4 -18.74 29.44 19.95
N THR A 5 -19.96 29.94 19.79
CA THR A 5 -21.20 29.18 20.04
C THR A 5 -21.43 28.21 18.88
N LEU A 6 -20.76 27.06 18.93
CA LEU A 6 -21.07 25.93 18.07
C LEU A 6 -22.27 25.17 18.65
N GLU A 7 -23.46 25.48 18.15
CA GLU A 7 -24.43 24.42 17.89
C GLU A 7 -24.70 24.37 16.40
N ARG A 8 -23.90 23.54 15.73
CA ARG A 8 -24.03 23.25 14.32
C ARG A 8 -24.16 21.74 14.18
N THR A 9 -25.36 21.30 13.87
CA THR A 9 -25.69 19.90 13.65
C THR A 9 -26.40 19.80 12.31
N ALA A 10 -25.66 19.42 11.26
CA ALA A 10 -26.24 19.18 9.94
C ALA A 10 -27.49 18.31 10.09
N ARG A 11 -28.60 18.78 9.53
CA ARG A 11 -29.94 18.38 9.95
C ARG A 11 -30.25 16.95 9.48
N PRO A 12 -30.82 16.08 10.34
CA PRO A 12 -31.37 14.83 9.88
C PRO A 12 -32.47 15.12 8.86
N ARG A 13 -32.53 14.29 7.83
CA ARG A 13 -33.47 14.48 6.73
C ARG A 13 -34.90 14.38 7.24
N ARG A 14 -35.69 15.44 7.05
CA ARG A 14 -37.16 15.33 7.03
C ARG A 14 -37.59 14.74 5.69
N SER A 15 -38.50 13.76 5.70
CA SER A 15 -39.10 13.19 4.49
C SER A 15 -40.05 14.18 3.82
N ARG A 16 -39.54 15.31 3.32
CA ARG A 16 -40.34 16.25 2.54
C ARG A 16 -40.60 15.71 1.13
N THR A 17 -41.75 16.11 0.59
CA THR A 17 -42.18 15.90 -0.80
C THR A 17 -41.06 16.26 -1.77
N ARG A 18 -40.83 15.36 -2.73
CA ARG A 18 -39.77 15.41 -3.73
C ARG A 18 -39.83 16.74 -4.50
N SER A 19 -38.82 17.59 -4.34
CA SER A 19 -38.68 18.79 -5.16
C SER A 19 -38.59 18.39 -6.64
N ARG A 20 -39.34 19.09 -7.51
CA ARG A 20 -39.24 18.92 -8.96
C ARG A 20 -37.99 19.59 -9.53
N THR A 21 -37.37 20.52 -8.80
CA THR A 21 -36.20 21.30 -9.23
C THR A 21 -35.02 20.40 -9.56
N VAL A 22 -34.33 20.71 -10.66
CA VAL A 22 -33.12 20.03 -11.12
C VAL A 22 -32.00 21.06 -11.18
N ASN A 23 -30.80 20.66 -10.76
CA ASN A 23 -29.61 21.50 -10.87
C ASN A 23 -29.20 21.66 -12.34
N ALA A 24 -28.76 22.86 -12.75
CA ALA A 24 -28.34 23.15 -14.11
C ALA A 24 -26.99 22.52 -14.51
N ARG A 25 -26.21 22.00 -13.54
CA ARG A 25 -24.93 21.33 -13.82
C ARG A 25 -25.12 20.05 -14.64
N PRO A 26 -24.09 19.66 -15.42
CA PRO A 26 -24.13 18.42 -16.20
C PRO A 26 -24.37 17.22 -15.28
N ALA A 27 -25.09 16.23 -15.83
CA ALA A 27 -25.40 15.00 -15.12
C ALA A 27 -24.11 14.30 -14.65
N LEU A 28 -24.14 13.79 -13.43
CA LEU A 28 -23.04 13.02 -12.86
C LEU A 28 -23.15 11.57 -13.33
N ALA A 29 -22.23 11.13 -14.18
CA ALA A 29 -22.12 9.72 -14.54
C ALA A 29 -21.52 8.92 -13.37
N LEU A 30 -22.15 7.81 -12.98
CA LEU A 30 -21.70 7.01 -11.85
C LEU A 30 -20.34 6.36 -12.09
N SER A 31 -20.00 6.03 -13.33
CA SER A 31 -18.68 5.50 -13.69
C SER A 31 -17.51 6.44 -13.36
N THR A 32 -17.76 7.74 -13.22
CA THR A 32 -16.72 8.72 -12.83
C THR A 32 -16.32 8.60 -11.36
N LEU A 33 -17.16 7.97 -10.53
CA LEU A 33 -16.90 7.72 -9.12
C LEU A 33 -16.23 6.35 -8.93
N LYS A 34 -15.45 6.20 -7.86
CA LYS A 34 -14.89 4.89 -7.48
C LYS A 34 -16.02 3.94 -7.05
N PRO A 35 -15.89 2.62 -7.26
CA PRO A 35 -16.93 1.65 -6.88
C PRO A 35 -17.42 1.77 -5.42
N HIS A 36 -16.52 2.08 -4.48
CA HIS A 36 -16.85 2.27 -3.05
C HIS A 36 -17.49 3.62 -2.71
N GLN A 37 -17.58 4.54 -3.67
CA GLN A 37 -18.16 5.88 -3.49
C GLN A 37 -19.64 5.94 -3.90
N TYR A 38 -20.24 4.82 -4.30
CA TYR A 38 -21.67 4.75 -4.58
C TYR A 38 -22.22 3.35 -4.31
N ASP A 39 -23.50 3.29 -4.00
CA ASP A 39 -24.27 2.08 -3.75
C ASP A 39 -25.46 2.05 -4.72
N LEU A 40 -25.58 0.97 -5.49
CA LEU A 40 -26.65 0.77 -6.46
C LEU A 40 -27.75 -0.18 -5.98
N ARG A 41 -27.67 -0.68 -4.74
CA ARG A 41 -28.72 -1.55 -4.18
C ARG A 41 -30.06 -0.79 -4.14
N PRO A 42 -31.17 -1.35 -4.67
CA PRO A 42 -32.44 -0.64 -4.78
C PRO A 42 -32.96 -0.05 -3.45
N ALA A 43 -32.69 -0.72 -2.33
CA ALA A 43 -33.09 -0.25 -1.00
C ALA A 43 -32.25 0.92 -0.45
N CYS A 44 -31.02 1.10 -0.94
CA CYS A 44 -30.03 2.02 -0.35
C CYS A 44 -29.26 2.83 -1.40
N ALA A 45 -29.87 3.07 -2.56
CA ALA A 45 -29.23 3.75 -3.68
C ALA A 45 -28.70 5.13 -3.25
N SER A 46 -27.38 5.28 -3.24
CA SER A 46 -26.70 6.46 -2.70
C SER A 46 -25.33 6.66 -3.36
N LEU A 47 -24.80 7.88 -3.29
CA LEU A 47 -23.46 8.20 -3.77
C LEU A 47 -22.79 9.22 -2.86
N VAL A 48 -21.47 9.29 -2.92
CA VAL A 48 -20.67 10.35 -2.35
C VAL A 48 -20.74 11.55 -3.30
N CYS A 49 -21.24 12.68 -2.81
CA CYS A 49 -21.27 13.91 -3.58
C CYS A 49 -19.84 14.40 -3.85
N PRO A 50 -19.42 14.64 -5.10
CA PRO A 50 -18.05 15.07 -5.40
C PRO A 50 -17.74 16.50 -4.92
N ASP A 51 -18.77 17.31 -4.65
CA ASP A 51 -18.60 18.71 -4.24
C ASP A 51 -18.48 18.88 -2.72
N CYS A 52 -19.00 17.94 -1.91
CA CYS A 52 -19.01 18.06 -0.44
C CYS A 52 -18.71 16.76 0.31
N GLU A 53 -18.32 15.71 -0.42
CA GLU A 53 -17.87 14.40 0.08
C GLU A 53 -18.83 13.69 1.05
N THR A 54 -20.09 14.14 1.07
CA THR A 54 -21.12 13.57 1.94
C THR A 54 -21.81 12.42 1.21
N TRP A 55 -22.20 11.37 1.94
CA TRP A 55 -23.05 10.30 1.41
C TRP A 55 -24.49 10.79 1.24
N VAL A 56 -25.01 10.69 0.03
CA VAL A 56 -26.31 11.25 -0.34
C VAL A 56 -27.16 10.21 -1.09
N PRO A 57 -28.44 10.04 -0.71
CA PRO A 57 -29.32 9.16 -1.44
C PRO A 57 -29.63 9.68 -2.84
N ILE A 58 -29.83 8.75 -3.76
CA ILE A 58 -30.30 8.99 -5.11
C ILE A 58 -31.79 8.69 -5.14
N THR A 59 -32.58 9.53 -5.81
CA THR A 59 -34.01 9.28 -6.01
C THR A 59 -34.33 8.97 -7.45
N GLY A 60 -35.38 8.16 -7.66
CA GLY A 60 -35.86 7.82 -8.99
C GLY A 60 -34.88 6.93 -9.77
N LEU A 61 -34.20 6.00 -9.09
CA LEU A 61 -33.40 4.98 -9.75
C LEU A 61 -34.27 4.20 -10.74
N GLY A 62 -33.82 4.03 -11.98
CA GLY A 62 -34.59 3.38 -13.06
C GLY A 62 -35.73 4.22 -13.66
N THR A 63 -35.88 5.48 -13.23
CA THR A 63 -36.83 6.43 -13.85
C THR A 63 -36.12 7.38 -14.80
N LYS A 64 -36.88 8.12 -15.63
CA LYS A 64 -36.34 9.18 -16.51
C LYS A 64 -35.62 10.31 -15.77
N THR A 65 -35.82 10.45 -14.45
CA THR A 65 -35.28 11.57 -13.64
C THR A 65 -34.56 11.07 -12.39
N THR A 66 -33.45 10.37 -12.58
CA THR A 66 -32.56 10.00 -11.49
C THR A 66 -31.74 11.21 -11.04
N LYS A 67 -31.82 11.57 -9.75
CA LYS A 67 -31.08 12.73 -9.21
C LYS A 67 -30.71 12.59 -7.74
N VAL A 68 -29.63 13.28 -7.38
CA VAL A 68 -29.13 13.42 -6.00
C VAL A 68 -30.14 14.20 -5.17
N VAL A 69 -30.49 13.67 -4.00
CA VAL A 69 -31.41 14.32 -3.07
C VAL A 69 -30.79 15.61 -2.52
N PRO A 70 -31.63 16.61 -2.23
CA PRO A 70 -31.25 17.70 -1.36
C PRO A 70 -30.46 17.29 -0.10
N HIS A 71 -29.17 17.65 -0.02
CA HIS A 71 -28.33 17.44 1.17
C HIS A 71 -27.57 18.71 1.59
N ASP A 72 -27.11 18.69 2.84
CA ASP A 72 -26.25 19.73 3.41
C ASP A 72 -24.79 19.28 3.36
N THR A 73 -23.87 20.23 3.41
CA THR A 73 -22.43 20.00 3.46
C THR A 73 -22.01 19.64 4.89
N GLY A 74 -21.11 18.67 5.02
CA GLY A 74 -20.54 18.27 6.32
C GLY A 74 -21.30 17.14 6.99
N ARG A 75 -20.75 16.66 8.10
CA ARG A 75 -21.25 15.51 8.83
C ARG A 75 -22.48 15.88 9.65
N ALA A 76 -23.55 15.12 9.43
CA ALA A 76 -24.78 15.17 10.21
C ALA A 76 -24.45 15.15 11.72
N GLY A 77 -25.06 16.07 12.48
CA GLY A 77 -24.84 16.16 13.92
C GLY A 77 -23.49 16.72 14.38
N LYS A 78 -22.59 17.15 13.49
CA LYS A 78 -21.31 17.78 13.88
C LYS A 78 -21.04 19.13 13.22
N ASP A 79 -21.37 19.24 11.93
CA ASP A 79 -21.01 20.40 11.13
C ASP A 79 -22.20 21.34 10.88
N ALA A 80 -21.89 22.49 10.30
CA ALA A 80 -22.86 23.45 9.82
C ALA A 80 -23.92 22.83 8.90
N ALA A 81 -25.21 23.04 9.19
CA ALA A 81 -26.28 22.78 8.24
C ALA A 81 -26.27 23.82 7.10
N ALA A 82 -25.28 23.73 6.21
CA ALA A 82 -25.17 24.57 5.02
C ALA A 82 -25.56 23.74 3.79
N ARG A 83 -26.53 24.21 3.01
CA ARG A 83 -27.02 23.50 1.83
C ARG A 83 -25.89 23.31 0.80
N CYS A 84 -25.68 22.08 0.30
CA CYS A 84 -24.75 21.88 -0.81
C CYS A 84 -25.34 22.47 -2.10
N ARG A 85 -24.89 23.68 -2.48
CA ARG A 85 -25.41 24.43 -3.64
C ARG A 85 -25.03 23.77 -4.97
N LEU A 86 -23.86 23.14 -5.01
CA LEU A 86 -23.26 22.58 -6.22
C LEU A 86 -23.78 21.18 -6.56
N GLY A 87 -23.96 20.32 -5.56
CA GLY A 87 -24.32 18.91 -5.74
C GLY A 87 -25.79 18.56 -5.50
N SER A 88 -26.54 19.40 -4.79
CA SER A 88 -27.96 19.14 -4.54
C SER A 88 -28.78 19.16 -5.82
N ASN A 89 -29.77 18.25 -5.93
CA ASN A 89 -30.66 18.11 -7.08
C ASN A 89 -29.95 17.86 -8.43
N ARG A 90 -28.67 17.47 -8.40
CA ARG A 90 -27.90 17.17 -9.62
C ARG A 90 -28.40 15.87 -10.25
N LEU A 91 -28.59 15.88 -11.57
CA LEU A 91 -28.95 14.67 -12.31
C LEU A 91 -27.83 13.64 -12.20
N VAL A 92 -28.22 12.37 -12.18
CA VAL A 92 -27.30 11.24 -12.13
C VAL A 92 -27.60 10.37 -13.34
N THR A 93 -26.57 10.07 -14.12
CA THR A 93 -26.63 9.10 -15.21
C THR A 93 -26.15 7.76 -14.66
N VAL A 94 -27.05 6.78 -14.62
CA VAL A 94 -26.73 5.41 -14.20
C VAL A 94 -26.23 4.64 -15.42
N ASP A 95 -24.92 4.67 -15.63
CA ASP A 95 -24.21 4.04 -16.74
C ASP A 95 -23.51 2.73 -16.36
N VAL A 96 -23.62 2.33 -15.09
CA VAL A 96 -23.08 1.08 -14.55
C VAL A 96 -24.24 0.19 -14.10
N THR A 97 -24.24 -1.06 -14.54
CA THR A 97 -25.23 -2.05 -14.09
C THR A 97 -24.93 -2.49 -12.65
N VAL A 98 -25.98 -2.84 -11.89
CA VAL A 98 -25.82 -3.32 -10.50
C VAL A 98 -24.86 -4.50 -10.42
N LYS A 99 -24.99 -5.46 -11.35
CA LYS A 99 -24.09 -6.62 -11.45
C LYS A 99 -22.62 -6.21 -11.61
N LYS A 100 -22.33 -5.33 -12.57
CA LYS A 100 -20.96 -4.87 -12.87
C LYS A 100 -20.36 -4.05 -11.72
N TRP A 101 -21.19 -3.28 -11.01
CA TRP A 101 -20.76 -2.58 -9.81
C TRP A 101 -20.42 -3.55 -8.68
N GLN A 102 -21.24 -4.58 -8.46
CA GLN A 102 -20.99 -5.59 -7.44
C GLN A 102 -19.70 -6.37 -7.73
N GLU A 103 -19.49 -6.82 -8.97
CA GLU A 103 -18.25 -7.48 -9.41
C GLU A 103 -17.02 -6.62 -9.08
N ARG A 104 -17.05 -5.32 -9.41
CA ARG A 104 -15.96 -4.38 -9.11
C ARG A 104 -15.69 -4.19 -7.62
N LEU A 105 -16.71 -4.29 -6.78
CA LEU A 105 -16.55 -4.22 -5.33
C LEU A 105 -15.89 -5.49 -4.77
N GLU A 106 -16.30 -6.65 -5.26
CA GLU A 106 -15.78 -7.95 -4.86
C GLU A 106 -14.32 -8.13 -5.31
N ASP A 107 -13.99 -7.75 -6.55
CA ASP A 107 -12.62 -7.78 -7.10
C ASP A 107 -11.66 -6.88 -6.31
N GLY A 108 -12.07 -5.64 -6.00
CA GLY A 108 -11.23 -4.71 -5.22
C GLY A 108 -10.99 -5.19 -3.77
N HIS A 109 -11.96 -5.90 -3.20
CA HIS A 109 -11.77 -6.57 -1.90
C HIS A 109 -10.78 -7.75 -2.02
N ALA A 110 -10.84 -8.52 -3.11
CA ALA A 110 -9.92 -9.63 -3.36
C ALA A 110 -8.46 -9.16 -3.38
N GLU A 111 -8.14 -8.07 -4.11
CA GLU A 111 -6.79 -7.49 -4.16
C GLU A 111 -6.26 -7.05 -2.78
N THR A 112 -7.14 -6.50 -1.93
CA THR A 112 -6.75 -6.09 -0.57
C THR A 112 -6.60 -7.28 0.37
N GLY A 113 -7.44 -8.31 0.22
CA GLY A 113 -7.38 -9.56 0.98
C GLY A 113 -6.14 -10.41 0.68
N HIS A 114 -5.54 -10.27 -0.51
CA HIS A 114 -4.27 -10.91 -0.86
C HIS A 114 -3.04 -10.28 -0.19
N ARG A 115 -3.18 -9.17 0.53
CA ARG A 115 -2.12 -8.68 1.42
C ARG A 115 -1.91 -9.71 2.52
N ARG A 116 -0.90 -10.57 2.35
CA ARG A 116 -0.47 -11.49 3.42
C ARG A 116 -0.17 -10.65 4.65
N LYS A 117 -0.79 -11.00 5.77
CA LYS A 117 -0.45 -10.44 7.06
C LYS A 117 1.05 -10.68 7.28
N THR A 118 1.86 -9.63 7.26
CA THR A 118 3.26 -9.73 7.66
C THR A 118 3.26 -10.01 9.15
N THR A 119 3.39 -11.28 9.52
CA THR A 119 3.72 -11.65 10.89
C THR A 119 5.05 -10.99 11.21
N VAL A 120 5.04 -9.99 12.09
CA VAL A 120 6.26 -9.42 12.63
C VAL A 120 6.92 -10.50 13.48
N LEU A 121 7.78 -11.31 12.86
CA LEU A 121 8.65 -12.21 13.58
C LEU A 121 9.57 -11.33 14.42
N ARG A 122 9.49 -11.46 15.74
CA ARG A 122 10.45 -10.78 16.61
C ARG A 122 11.83 -11.28 16.24
N LYS A 123 12.76 -10.34 16.05
CA LYS A 123 14.17 -10.67 15.84
C LYS A 123 14.60 -11.56 17.01
N PRO A 124 15.12 -12.77 16.76
CA PRO A 124 15.58 -13.64 17.84
C PRO A 124 16.59 -12.85 18.67
N LYS A 125 16.40 -12.86 20.00
CA LYS A 125 17.33 -12.22 20.91
C LYS A 125 18.64 -13.01 20.83
N THR A 126 19.64 -12.46 20.16
CA THR A 126 20.99 -13.02 20.16
C THR A 126 21.48 -13.04 21.60
N ALA A 127 22.13 -14.13 22.02
CA ALA A 127 22.82 -14.16 23.31
C ALA A 127 23.80 -12.99 23.37
N VAL A 128 23.91 -12.36 24.54
CA VAL A 128 24.88 -11.28 24.78
C VAL A 128 26.26 -11.84 24.49
N ALA A 129 27.04 -11.15 23.65
CA ALA A 129 28.39 -11.58 23.35
C ALA A 129 29.20 -11.69 24.66
N PRO A 130 30.00 -12.75 24.84
CA PRO A 130 30.85 -12.90 26.01
C PRO A 130 31.80 -11.71 26.14
N ALA A 131 32.19 -11.41 27.38
CA ALA A 131 33.13 -10.32 27.64
C ALA A 131 34.46 -10.57 26.91
N VAL A 132 35.15 -9.51 26.49
CA VAL A 132 36.44 -9.61 25.78
C VAL A 132 37.46 -10.45 26.55
N SER A 133 37.43 -10.38 27.89
CA SER A 133 38.24 -11.21 28.79
C SER A 133 37.90 -12.70 28.71
N GLN A 134 36.63 -13.06 28.58
CA GLN A 134 36.17 -14.44 28.42
C GLN A 134 36.54 -14.98 27.03
N ILE A 135 36.41 -14.17 25.98
CA ILE A 135 36.83 -14.54 24.62
C ILE A 135 38.34 -14.81 24.58
N ALA A 136 39.14 -13.96 25.24
CA ALA A 136 40.59 -14.15 25.32
C ALA A 136 40.98 -15.40 26.12
N ALA A 137 40.27 -15.69 27.21
CA ALA A 137 40.49 -16.92 27.99
C ALA A 137 40.11 -18.17 27.19
N GLN A 138 38.99 -18.14 26.48
CA GLN A 138 38.52 -19.24 25.64
C GLN A 138 39.47 -19.48 24.46
N LYS A 139 40.02 -18.41 23.86
CA LYS A 139 41.03 -18.51 22.81
C LYS A 139 42.35 -19.14 23.30
N LYS A 140 42.71 -18.90 24.56
CA LYS A 140 43.87 -19.57 25.20
C LYS A 140 43.60 -21.05 25.48
N GLN A 141 42.37 -21.41 25.83
CA GLN A 141 41.96 -22.80 26.02
C GLN A 141 41.88 -23.56 24.69
N THR A 142 41.28 -22.98 23.64
CA THR A 142 41.24 -23.62 22.32
C THR A 142 42.62 -23.71 21.66
N ALA A 143 43.53 -22.78 21.94
CA ALA A 143 44.92 -22.90 21.49
C ALA A 143 45.70 -24.01 22.21
N ALA A 144 45.26 -24.42 23.40
CA ALA A 144 45.78 -25.61 24.09
C ALA A 144 45.12 -26.91 23.58
N ASP A 145 43.88 -26.83 23.10
CA ASP A 145 43.13 -27.96 22.52
C ASP A 145 43.30 -28.11 20.99
N ASP A 146 44.00 -27.18 20.33
CA ASP A 146 44.30 -27.19 18.87
C ASP A 146 45.36 -28.26 18.48
N GLU A 147 45.86 -29.04 19.44
CA GLU A 147 46.53 -30.31 19.15
C GLU A 147 45.47 -31.37 18.79
N HIS A 148 44.97 -31.30 17.55
CA HIS A 148 44.37 -32.46 16.92
C HIS A 148 45.44 -33.57 16.83
N GLY A 149 45.08 -34.82 17.14
CA GLY A 149 45.97 -35.95 17.46
C GLY A 149 47.05 -36.35 16.43
N ASP A 150 47.18 -35.63 15.31
CA ASP A 150 48.24 -35.76 14.31
C ASP A 150 49.38 -34.73 14.46
N GLY A 151 49.32 -33.82 15.45
CA GLY A 151 50.40 -32.88 15.80
C GLY A 151 50.69 -31.79 14.76
N ARG A 152 49.83 -31.62 13.75
CA ARG A 152 49.98 -30.61 12.69
C ARG A 152 49.19 -29.34 13.01
N PRO A 153 49.75 -28.14 12.74
CA PRO A 153 49.05 -26.89 13.01
C PRO A 153 47.84 -26.70 12.07
N MET A 154 46.73 -26.18 12.61
CA MET A 154 45.45 -26.00 11.92
C MET A 154 45.50 -25.26 10.58
N TRP A 155 46.42 -24.30 10.42
CA TRP A 155 46.57 -23.56 9.16
C TRP A 155 47.05 -24.45 8.00
N LEU A 156 47.89 -25.44 8.28
CA LEU A 156 48.40 -26.39 7.29
C LEU A 156 47.29 -27.35 6.83
N LEU A 157 46.46 -27.83 7.76
CA LEU A 157 45.28 -28.65 7.43
C LEU A 157 44.29 -27.88 6.55
N ARG A 158 44.11 -26.58 6.84
CA ARG A 158 43.27 -25.69 6.02
C ARG A 158 43.86 -25.48 4.63
N GLU A 159 45.16 -25.29 4.51
CA GLU A 159 45.87 -25.17 3.23
C GLU A 159 45.72 -26.45 2.39
N MET A 160 45.96 -27.62 2.98
CA MET A 160 45.78 -28.92 2.30
C MET A 160 44.32 -29.13 1.84
N LYS A 161 43.34 -28.74 2.67
CA LYS A 161 41.91 -28.82 2.32
C LYS A 161 41.53 -27.83 1.20
N TRP A 162 42.21 -26.69 1.12
CA TRP A 162 42.03 -25.75 0.03
C TRP A 162 42.66 -26.24 -1.26
N ALA A 163 43.89 -26.75 -1.21
CA ALA A 163 44.54 -27.38 -2.35
C ALA A 163 43.71 -28.55 -2.92
N SER A 164 43.05 -29.34 -2.08
CA SER A 164 42.21 -30.45 -2.55
C SER A 164 40.90 -30.04 -3.22
N THR A 165 40.42 -28.83 -3.00
CA THR A 165 39.12 -28.34 -3.53
C THR A 165 39.28 -27.23 -4.57
N GLU A 166 40.48 -26.67 -4.73
CA GLU A 166 40.77 -25.56 -5.63
C GLU A 166 40.40 -25.87 -7.10
N SER A 167 40.71 -27.07 -7.58
CA SER A 167 40.36 -27.50 -8.94
C SER A 167 38.85 -27.55 -9.17
N ALA A 168 38.11 -28.15 -8.23
CA ALA A 168 36.66 -28.23 -8.30
C ALA A 168 35.98 -26.86 -8.27
N VAL A 169 36.53 -25.92 -7.48
CA VAL A 169 36.08 -24.52 -7.45
C VAL A 169 36.34 -23.84 -8.80
N ARG A 170 37.55 -23.98 -9.34
CA ARG A 170 37.93 -23.41 -10.65
C ARG A 170 37.03 -23.94 -11.78
N ASP A 171 36.72 -25.23 -11.78
CA ASP A 171 35.81 -25.85 -12.75
C ASP A 171 34.38 -25.31 -12.60
N ALA A 172 33.91 -25.14 -11.36
CA ALA A 172 32.58 -24.58 -11.09
C ALA A 172 32.47 -23.13 -11.56
N ASP A 173 33.49 -22.31 -11.33
CA ASP A 173 33.53 -20.92 -11.81
C ASP A 173 33.62 -20.86 -13.34
N THR A 174 34.37 -21.76 -13.99
CA THR A 174 34.44 -21.87 -15.46
C THR A 174 33.07 -22.20 -16.05
N ARG A 175 32.32 -23.15 -15.45
CA ARG A 175 30.95 -23.47 -15.87
C ARG A 175 30.00 -22.29 -15.65
N ARG A 176 30.13 -21.55 -14.55
CA ARG A 176 29.31 -20.36 -14.27
C ARG A 176 29.56 -19.23 -15.27
N ALA A 177 30.78 -19.09 -15.77
CA ALA A 177 31.15 -18.10 -16.78
C ALA A 177 30.58 -18.44 -18.18
N GLN A 178 30.21 -19.69 -18.44
CA GLN A 178 29.58 -20.07 -19.70
C GLN A 178 28.10 -19.68 -19.68
N LEU A 179 27.77 -18.60 -20.39
CA LEU A 179 26.39 -18.25 -20.69
C LEU A 179 25.85 -19.14 -21.84
N PRO A 180 24.64 -19.69 -21.72
CA PRO A 180 23.99 -20.37 -22.83
C PRO A 180 23.82 -19.43 -24.03
N ALA A 181 23.99 -19.95 -25.25
CA ALA A 181 23.75 -19.19 -26.47
C ALA A 181 22.33 -18.58 -26.46
N GLY A 182 22.23 -17.25 -26.59
CA GLY A 182 20.96 -16.52 -26.57
C GLY A 182 20.58 -15.90 -25.21
N ALA A 183 21.27 -16.22 -24.13
CA ALA A 183 21.11 -15.54 -22.83
C ALA A 183 22.07 -14.35 -22.71
N ALA A 184 21.83 -13.29 -23.48
CA ALA A 184 22.43 -12.00 -23.16
C ALA A 184 21.83 -11.53 -21.82
N PRO A 185 22.65 -11.13 -20.82
CA PRO A 185 22.11 -10.41 -19.67
C PRO A 185 21.27 -9.26 -20.21
N LEU A 186 20.01 -9.15 -19.78
CA LEU A 186 19.19 -7.98 -20.08
C LEU A 186 20.03 -6.77 -19.66
N GLY A 187 20.54 -6.02 -20.64
CA GLY A 187 21.64 -5.08 -20.45
C GLY A 187 21.40 -4.28 -19.19
N ALA A 188 22.22 -4.51 -18.17
CA ALA A 188 22.15 -3.68 -16.98
C ALA A 188 22.36 -2.24 -17.45
N PRO A 189 21.46 -1.30 -17.12
CA PRO A 189 21.64 0.07 -17.53
C PRO A 189 23.03 0.52 -17.11
N SER A 190 23.75 1.19 -18.02
CA SER A 190 25.14 1.60 -17.79
C SER A 190 25.20 2.40 -16.49
N VAL A 191 25.82 1.83 -15.46
CA VAL A 191 25.94 2.51 -14.17
C VAL A 191 27.08 3.52 -14.30
N PRO A 192 26.89 4.78 -13.90
CA PRO A 192 27.96 5.78 -13.93
C PRO A 192 29.16 5.28 -13.12
N LEU A 193 30.31 5.10 -13.78
CA LEU A 193 31.58 4.75 -13.12
C LEU A 193 32.21 5.93 -12.38
N LYS A 194 31.71 7.14 -12.64
CA LYS A 194 32.09 8.35 -11.91
C LYS A 194 31.22 8.49 -10.67
N THR A 195 31.85 8.40 -9.51
CA THR A 195 31.28 8.80 -8.22
C THR A 195 30.87 10.27 -8.29
N LEU A 196 29.57 10.56 -8.17
CA LEU A 196 29.07 11.93 -8.09
C LEU A 196 29.37 12.46 -6.68
N HIS A 197 30.11 13.56 -6.60
CA HIS A 197 30.35 14.27 -5.34
C HIS A 197 29.35 15.42 -5.20
N PRO A 198 28.58 15.49 -4.11
CA PRO A 198 27.69 16.62 -3.87
C PRO A 198 28.51 17.88 -3.58
N GLU A 199 28.25 18.96 -4.31
CA GLU A 199 28.81 20.27 -4.00
C GLU A 199 28.17 20.82 -2.73
N ARG A 200 29.00 21.32 -1.81
CA ARG A 200 28.52 22.00 -0.61
C ARG A 200 27.97 23.37 -0.99
N PRO A 201 26.81 23.79 -0.46
CA PRO A 201 26.32 25.15 -0.65
C PRO A 201 27.35 26.16 -0.11
N ALA A 202 27.64 27.20 -0.89
CA ALA A 202 28.44 28.32 -0.43
C ALA A 202 27.74 29.00 0.75
N SER A 203 28.50 29.24 1.82
CA SER A 203 28.06 29.97 3.03
C SER A 203 27.94 31.46 2.77
#